data_AF-A0A2N0VM17-F1
#
_entry.id   AF-A0A2N0VM17-F1
#
_cell.length_a   1.000
_cell.length_b   1.000
_cell.length_c   1.000
_cell.angle_alpha   90.00
_cell.angle_beta   90.00
_cell.angle_gamma   90.00
#
_symmetry.space_group_name_H-M   'P 1'
#
loop_
_entity.id
_entity.type
_entity.pdbx_description
1 polymer ?
#
loop_
_entity_poly.entity_id
_entity_poly.type
_entity_poly.pdbx_seq_one_letter_code
_entity_poly.pdbx_strand_id
1 'polypeptide(L)'
;MFSKKSHSINILETPFSTVTSGGHWFHATRDTVEQYVPGLLKKHSFESLITKAVVWIDSADSLAMLIYFGLAFVTETWLAAVIAFLFHYWWYHKKSAFVNIVFETPIRILNSELLQVLIAAVVLSYMGISGMYLAVTIGIIYFFLFKVSLLRRLWDKIDSAKEGDKLPLNDRVLKMILVRYAVYEDIPPVEIKKLDDQIRQAVIEFNKKKKK
;
A
#
# COMPACT_ATOMS: atom_id res chain seq x y z
N MET A 1 -6.74 -23.94 23.96
CA MET A 1 -7.05 -23.57 22.56
C MET A 1 -7.01 -22.06 22.45
N PHE A 2 -5.87 -21.46 22.09
CA PHE A 2 -5.80 -20.02 21.85
C PHE A 2 -6.40 -19.74 20.47
N SER A 3 -7.62 -19.21 20.46
CA SER A 3 -8.25 -18.69 19.25
C SER A 3 -7.39 -17.56 18.70
N LYS A 4 -6.74 -17.79 17.55
CA LYS A 4 -6.09 -16.76 16.75
C LYS A 4 -7.16 -15.80 16.22
N LYS A 5 -7.63 -14.88 17.06
CA LYS A 5 -8.18 -13.62 16.55
C LYS A 5 -7.01 -12.83 15.97
N SER A 6 -6.67 -13.12 14.72
CA SER A 6 -6.03 -12.13 13.86
C SER A 6 -6.83 -10.84 14.03
N HIS A 7 -6.17 -9.71 14.30
CA HIS A 7 -6.81 -8.40 14.24
C HIS A 7 -7.38 -8.23 12.83
N SER A 8 -8.61 -8.70 12.61
CA SER A 8 -9.35 -8.48 11.38
C SER A 8 -9.67 -6.99 11.38
N ILE A 9 -9.07 -6.27 10.43
CA ILE A 9 -9.36 -4.87 10.19
C ILE A 9 -10.88 -4.73 10.11
N ASN A 10 -11.46 -3.91 10.99
CA ASN A 10 -12.90 -3.67 10.95
C ASN A 10 -13.17 -2.69 9.81
N ILE A 11 -14.12 -3.02 8.95
CA ILE A 11 -14.41 -2.27 7.73
C ILE A 11 -15.85 -1.80 7.83
N LEU A 12 -16.02 -0.48 7.88
CA LEU A 12 -17.31 0.19 7.87
C LEU A 12 -17.54 0.76 6.49
N GLU A 13 -18.56 0.25 5.80
CA GLU A 13 -19.00 0.79 4.53
C GLU A 13 -20.15 1.78 4.75
N THR A 14 -20.06 2.91 4.07
CA THR A 14 -21.10 3.93 3.95
C THR A 14 -21.58 3.98 2.50
N PRO A 15 -22.71 4.62 2.17
CA PRO A 15 -23.22 4.68 0.80
C PRO A 15 -22.24 5.23 -0.24
N PHE A 16 -21.24 6.03 0.18
CA PHE A 16 -20.30 6.71 -0.70
C PHE A 16 -18.84 6.33 -0.46
N SER A 17 -18.52 5.57 0.59
CA SER A 17 -17.13 5.34 0.99
C SER A 17 -16.95 4.18 1.96
N THR A 18 -15.73 3.65 2.01
CA THR A 18 -15.31 2.62 2.97
C THR A 18 -14.25 3.15 3.91
N VAL A 19 -14.44 2.96 5.20
CA VAL A 19 -13.51 3.38 6.25
C VAL A 19 -13.04 2.17 7.03
N THR A 20 -11.73 2.07 7.27
CA THR A 20 -11.15 1.01 8.09
C THR A 20 -10.89 1.46 9.53
N SER A 21 -10.81 0.52 10.47
CA SER A 21 -10.44 0.80 11.86
C SER A 21 -9.06 1.45 12.03
N GLY A 22 -8.18 1.33 11.04
CA GLY A 22 -6.88 2.02 11.00
C GLY A 22 -6.97 3.47 10.51
N GLY A 23 -8.16 3.98 10.22
CA GLY A 23 -8.37 5.34 9.71
C GLY A 23 -8.04 5.49 8.22
N HIS A 24 -8.02 4.40 7.46
CA HIS A 24 -7.89 4.50 6.00
C HIS A 24 -9.27 4.73 5.39
N TRP A 25 -9.37 5.81 4.61
CA TRP A 25 -10.58 6.16 3.89
C TRP A 25 -10.41 5.83 2.40
N PHE A 26 -11.36 5.08 1.85
CA PHE A 26 -11.49 4.76 0.43
C PHE A 26 -12.83 5.31 -0.06
N HIS A 27 -12.86 5.89 -1.26
CA HIS A 27 -14.11 6.30 -1.93
C HIS A 27 -14.80 5.14 -2.66
N ALA A 28 -14.25 3.93 -2.55
CA ALA A 28 -14.82 2.72 -3.12
C ALA A 28 -15.79 2.03 -2.14
N THR A 29 -16.94 1.62 -2.64
CA THR A 29 -17.93 0.72 -2.05
C THR A 29 -17.94 -0.64 -2.76
N ARG A 30 -18.59 -1.66 -2.21
CA ARG A 30 -18.76 -2.96 -2.87
C ARG A 30 -19.40 -2.80 -4.26
N ASP A 31 -20.42 -1.96 -4.35
CA ASP A 31 -21.12 -1.67 -5.60
C ASP A 31 -20.18 -1.03 -6.63
N THR A 32 -19.37 -0.05 -6.24
CA THR A 32 -18.40 0.57 -7.17
C THR A 32 -17.32 -0.41 -7.63
N VAL A 33 -16.88 -1.33 -6.76
CA VAL A 33 -15.91 -2.37 -7.13
C VAL A 33 -16.51 -3.36 -8.11
N GLU A 34 -17.74 -3.81 -7.88
CA GLU A 34 -18.44 -4.71 -8.79
C GLU A 34 -18.72 -4.03 -10.14
N GLN A 35 -19.01 -2.72 -10.16
CA GLN A 35 -19.14 -1.95 -11.40
C GLN A 35 -17.82 -1.83 -12.16
N TYR A 36 -16.68 -1.69 -11.44
CA TYR A 36 -15.37 -1.50 -12.05
C TYR A 36 -14.75 -2.82 -12.56
N VAL A 37 -14.81 -3.90 -11.75
CA VAL A 37 -14.37 -5.26 -12.12
C VAL A 37 -15.47 -6.28 -11.76
N PRO A 38 -16.46 -6.47 -12.65
CA PRO A 38 -17.58 -7.37 -12.41
C PRO A 38 -17.12 -8.81 -12.18
N GLY A 39 -17.66 -9.47 -11.15
CA GLY A 39 -17.37 -10.86 -10.81
C GLY A 39 -16.10 -11.07 -9.97
N LEU A 40 -15.28 -10.05 -9.74
CA LEU A 40 -14.10 -10.18 -8.88
C LEU A 40 -14.50 -10.50 -7.43
N LEU A 41 -15.59 -9.91 -6.95
CA LEU A 41 -16.11 -10.14 -5.60
C LEU A 41 -16.62 -11.56 -5.36
N LYS A 42 -16.84 -12.35 -6.42
CA LYS A 42 -17.17 -13.78 -6.31
C LYS A 42 -15.95 -14.64 -5.98
N LYS A 43 -14.74 -14.15 -6.26
CA LYS A 43 -13.47 -14.84 -6.02
C LYS A 43 -12.76 -14.34 -4.77
N HIS A 44 -12.77 -13.03 -4.56
CA HIS A 44 -12.10 -12.38 -3.44
C HIS A 44 -13.09 -11.52 -2.67
N SER A 45 -13.16 -11.68 -1.34
CA SER A 45 -14.03 -10.83 -0.54
C SER A 45 -13.57 -9.38 -0.59
N PHE A 46 -14.52 -8.44 -0.48
CA PHE A 46 -14.24 -7.02 -0.46
C PHE A 46 -13.26 -6.65 0.66
N GLU A 47 -13.45 -7.25 1.84
CA GLU A 47 -12.61 -7.04 3.03
C GLU A 47 -11.17 -7.47 2.80
N SER A 48 -10.99 -8.58 2.06
CA SER A 48 -9.67 -9.07 1.69
C SER A 48 -8.96 -8.06 0.77
N LEU A 49 -9.65 -7.55 -0.25
CA LEU A 49 -9.09 -6.56 -1.19
C LEU A 49 -8.72 -5.24 -0.48
N ILE A 50 -9.58 -4.75 0.41
CA ILE A 50 -9.31 -3.56 1.24
C ILE A 50 -8.12 -3.82 2.17
N THR A 51 -8.07 -4.96 2.84
CA THR A 51 -6.96 -5.33 3.74
C THR A 51 -5.63 -5.35 2.98
N LYS A 52 -5.61 -5.89 1.76
CA LYS A 52 -4.43 -5.90 0.90
C LYS A 52 -4.01 -4.49 0.51
N ALA A 53 -4.95 -3.62 0.18
CA ALA A 53 -4.67 -2.22 -0.10
C ALA A 53 -4.06 -1.52 1.12
N VAL A 54 -4.61 -1.74 2.33
CA VAL A 54 -4.09 -1.20 3.60
C VAL A 54 -2.64 -1.64 3.83
N VAL A 55 -2.32 -2.93 3.64
CA VAL A 55 -0.94 -3.44 3.73
C VAL A 55 0.00 -2.66 2.81
N TRP A 56 -0.40 -2.41 1.57
CA TRP A 56 0.41 -1.60 0.66
C TRP A 56 0.51 -0.13 1.09
N ILE A 57 -0.55 0.45 1.64
CA ILE A 57 -0.54 1.84 2.13
C ILE A 57 0.44 1.99 3.30
N ASP A 58 0.38 1.10 4.29
CA ASP A 58 1.19 1.08 5.52
C ASP A 58 2.66 0.70 5.28
N SER A 59 2.96 0.14 4.10
CA SER A 59 4.34 -0.23 3.74
C SER A 59 5.30 0.95 3.73
N ALA A 60 4.82 2.17 3.48
CA ALA A 60 5.68 3.36 3.49
C ALA A 60 6.32 3.62 4.85
N ASP A 61 5.51 3.58 5.91
CA ASP A 61 5.97 3.81 7.28
C ASP A 61 6.89 2.66 7.72
N SER A 62 6.45 1.43 7.46
CA SER A 62 7.13 0.20 7.86
C SER A 62 8.51 0.04 7.20
N LEU A 63 8.59 0.18 5.88
CA LEU A 63 9.83 0.03 5.13
C LEU A 63 10.82 1.16 5.42
N ALA A 64 10.35 2.41 5.53
CA ALA A 64 11.23 3.53 5.85
C ALA A 64 11.89 3.38 7.23
N MET A 65 11.14 2.92 8.22
CA MET A 65 11.67 2.62 9.55
C MET A 65 12.74 1.52 9.51
N LEU A 66 12.48 0.43 8.80
CA LEU A 66 13.43 -0.68 8.67
C LEU A 66 14.70 -0.25 7.92
N ILE A 67 14.55 0.58 6.89
CA ILE A 67 15.68 1.17 6.15
C ILE A 67 16.52 2.04 7.09
N TYR A 68 15.89 2.88 7.91
CA TYR A 68 16.62 3.66 8.91
C TYR A 68 17.42 2.76 9.86
N PHE A 69 16.78 1.75 10.44
CA PHE A 69 17.45 0.82 11.36
C PHE A 69 18.61 0.08 10.71
N GLY A 70 18.48 -0.35 9.46
CA GLY A 70 19.57 -0.98 8.71
C GLY A 70 20.72 -0.01 8.41
N LEU A 71 20.40 1.18 7.88
CA LEU A 71 21.40 2.16 7.45
C LEU A 71 22.14 2.79 8.62
N ALA A 72 21.50 2.98 9.77
CA ALA A 72 22.13 3.56 10.95
C ALA A 72 23.30 2.71 11.49
N PHE A 73 23.41 1.44 11.12
CA PHE A 73 24.56 0.58 11.45
C PHE A 73 25.71 0.66 10.44
N VAL A 74 25.42 1.03 9.19
CA VAL A 74 26.38 0.94 8.08
C VAL A 74 26.89 2.34 7.68
N THR A 75 26.15 3.38 8.04
CA THR A 75 26.40 4.75 7.60
C THR A 75 26.30 5.73 8.76
N GLU A 76 26.73 6.96 8.53
CA GLU A 76 26.51 8.06 9.45
C GLU A 76 25.01 8.23 9.76
N THR A 77 24.68 8.36 11.04
CA THR A 77 23.29 8.35 11.51
C THR A 77 22.41 9.41 10.83
N TRP A 78 22.96 10.62 10.63
CA TRP A 78 22.22 11.70 9.97
C TRP A 78 21.92 11.38 8.50
N LEU A 79 22.85 10.69 7.82
CA LEU A 79 22.68 10.28 6.43
C LEU A 79 21.62 9.18 6.34
N ALA A 80 21.65 8.20 7.25
CA ALA A 80 20.61 7.17 7.37
C ALA A 80 19.21 7.78 7.56
N ALA A 81 19.10 8.81 8.40
CA ALA A 81 17.86 9.54 8.64
C ALA A 81 17.34 10.21 7.37
N VAL A 82 18.19 10.97 6.67
CA VAL A 82 17.84 11.65 5.42
C VAL A 82 17.42 10.65 4.35
N ILE A 83 18.15 9.55 4.18
CA ILE A 83 17.82 8.53 3.19
C ILE A 83 16.47 7.87 3.51
N ALA A 84 16.22 7.51 4.76
CA ALA A 84 14.94 6.92 5.16
C ALA A 84 13.76 7.88 4.95
N PHE A 85 13.95 9.17 5.23
CA PHE A 85 12.96 10.21 4.97
C PHE A 85 12.67 10.38 3.47
N LEU A 86 13.71 10.48 2.64
CA LEU A 86 13.58 10.58 1.19
C LEU A 86 12.93 9.33 0.60
N PHE A 87 13.31 8.16 1.10
CA PHE A 87 12.67 6.89 0.73
C PHE A 87 11.19 6.91 1.09
N HIS A 88 10.82 7.33 2.31
CA HIS A 88 9.43 7.42 2.74
C HIS A 88 8.62 8.29 1.78
N TYR A 89 9.12 9.49 1.48
CA TYR A 89 8.50 10.41 0.53
C TYR A 89 8.34 9.76 -0.85
N TRP A 90 9.41 9.21 -1.42
CA TRP A 90 9.38 8.60 -2.74
C TRP A 90 8.42 7.41 -2.80
N TRP A 91 8.49 6.51 -1.82
CA TRP A 91 7.65 5.32 -1.75
C TRP A 91 6.18 5.70 -1.54
N TYR A 92 5.87 6.66 -0.68
CA TYR A 92 4.51 7.16 -0.50
C TYR A 92 3.87 7.58 -1.84
N HIS A 93 4.61 8.31 -2.70
CA HIS A 93 4.08 8.80 -3.97
C HIS A 93 4.04 7.75 -5.09
N LYS A 94 4.97 6.78 -5.08
CA LYS A 94 5.17 5.84 -6.19
C LYS A 94 4.72 4.41 -5.93
N LYS A 95 4.44 4.02 -4.68
CA LYS A 95 4.09 2.63 -4.30
C LYS A 95 2.96 2.00 -5.10
N SER A 96 1.97 2.79 -5.55
CA SER A 96 0.86 2.27 -6.37
C SER A 96 1.35 1.56 -7.63
N ALA A 97 2.43 2.01 -8.26
CA ALA A 97 3.00 1.35 -9.44
C ALA A 97 3.64 -0.02 -9.12
N PHE A 98 4.11 -0.20 -7.88
CA PHE A 98 4.83 -1.38 -7.42
C PHE A 98 3.92 -2.46 -6.81
N VAL A 99 2.61 -2.19 -6.73
CA VAL A 99 1.63 -3.16 -6.22
C VAL A 99 1.71 -4.46 -7.01
N ASN A 100 1.98 -5.54 -6.29
CA ASN A 100 2.15 -6.88 -6.82
C ASN A 100 1.59 -7.91 -5.81
N ILE A 101 0.92 -8.94 -6.31
CA ILE A 101 0.32 -10.02 -5.50
C ILE A 101 1.42 -10.80 -4.74
N VAL A 102 2.57 -11.04 -5.37
CA VAL A 102 3.66 -11.85 -4.79
C VAL A 102 4.27 -11.18 -3.56
N PHE A 103 4.44 -9.85 -3.61
CA PHE A 103 5.07 -9.09 -2.52
C PHE A 103 4.11 -8.72 -1.38
N GLU A 104 2.83 -9.05 -1.48
CA GLU A 104 1.87 -8.78 -0.41
C GLU A 104 2.25 -9.49 0.90
N THR A 105 2.55 -10.78 0.83
CA THR A 105 2.88 -11.58 2.03
C THR A 105 4.10 -11.04 2.78
N PRO A 106 5.26 -10.80 2.13
CA PRO A 106 6.40 -10.25 2.84
C PRO A 106 6.11 -8.84 3.39
N ILE A 107 5.46 -7.96 2.62
CA ILE A 107 5.11 -6.61 3.11
C ILE A 107 4.18 -6.70 4.32
N ARG A 108 3.19 -7.59 4.30
CA ARG A 108 2.29 -7.80 5.44
C ARG A 108 3.04 -8.23 6.70
N ILE A 109 4.06 -9.09 6.56
CA ILE A 109 4.91 -9.50 7.68
C ILE A 109 5.69 -8.31 8.20
N LEU A 110 6.30 -7.51 7.32
CA LEU A 110 7.07 -6.31 7.70
C LEU A 110 6.20 -5.22 8.34
N ASN A 111 4.91 -5.18 7.98
CA ASN A 111 3.92 -4.28 8.58
C ASN A 111 3.36 -4.81 9.90
N SER A 112 3.74 -6.02 10.34
CA SER A 112 3.25 -6.56 11.60
C SER A 112 3.69 -5.69 12.76
N GLU A 113 2.72 -5.22 13.56
CA GLU A 113 3.00 -4.34 14.69
C GLU A 113 3.96 -4.98 15.69
N LEU A 114 3.74 -6.27 15.98
CA LEU A 114 4.60 -7.03 16.88
C LEU A 114 6.04 -7.12 16.34
N LEU A 115 6.19 -7.39 15.04
CA LEU A 115 7.51 -7.46 14.42
C LEU A 115 8.24 -6.12 14.50
N GLN A 116 7.56 -5.02 14.19
CA GLN A 116 8.14 -3.68 14.23
C GLN A 116 8.57 -3.27 15.63
N VAL A 117 7.73 -3.53 16.64
CA VAL A 117 8.05 -3.24 18.05
C VAL A 117 9.24 -4.08 18.50
N LEU A 118 9.27 -5.37 18.16
CA LEU A 118 10.39 -6.26 18.51
C LEU A 118 11.68 -5.81 17.85
N ILE A 119 11.67 -5.51 16.54
CA ILE A 119 12.84 -5.02 15.82
C ILE A 119 13.32 -3.71 16.43
N ALA A 120 12.42 -2.75 16.67
CA ALA A 120 12.78 -1.47 17.28
C ALA A 120 13.38 -1.68 18.67
N ALA A 121 12.78 -2.53 19.52
CA ALA A 121 13.29 -2.82 20.85
C ALA A 121 14.70 -3.41 20.80
N VAL A 122 14.95 -4.40 19.94
CA VAL A 122 16.27 -5.04 19.80
C VAL A 122 17.30 -4.05 19.25
N VAL A 123 16.99 -3.37 18.14
CA VAL A 123 17.91 -2.47 17.46
C VAL A 123 18.26 -1.27 18.33
N LEU A 124 17.26 -0.60 18.91
CA LEU A 124 17.49 0.58 19.76
C LEU A 124 18.25 0.22 21.04
N SER A 125 17.95 -0.94 21.64
CA SER A 125 18.69 -1.41 22.82
C SER A 125 20.16 -1.65 22.48
N TYR A 126 20.43 -2.31 21.34
CA TYR A 126 21.80 -2.58 20.90
C TYR A 126 22.56 -1.29 20.55
N MET A 127 21.94 -0.34 19.85
CA MET A 127 22.52 0.98 19.59
C MET A 127 22.82 1.73 20.89
N GLY A 128 21.94 1.63 21.90
CA GLY A 128 22.13 2.24 23.22
C GLY A 128 23.31 1.64 23.98
N ILE A 129 23.43 0.31 23.99
CA ILE A 129 24.57 -0.40 24.60
C ILE A 129 25.88 -0.04 23.89
N SER A 130 25.83 0.14 22.57
CA SER A 130 27.00 0.49 21.75
C SER A 130 27.38 1.98 21.83
N GLY A 131 26.70 2.77 22.65
CA GLY A 131 26.97 4.21 22.81
C GLY A 131 26.54 5.08 21.62
N MET A 132 25.74 4.55 20.70
CA MET A 132 25.26 5.27 19.51
C MET A 132 24.06 6.17 19.84
N TYR A 133 24.23 7.09 20.78
CA TYR A 133 23.12 7.86 21.36
C TYR A 133 22.35 8.68 20.33
N LEU A 134 23.02 9.27 19.34
CA LEU A 134 22.36 10.00 18.26
C LEU A 134 21.42 9.08 17.45
N ALA A 135 21.86 7.86 17.16
CA ALA A 135 21.06 6.87 16.41
C ALA A 135 19.86 6.38 17.20
N VAL A 136 20.03 6.21 18.52
CA VAL A 136 18.91 5.90 19.42
C VAL A 136 17.91 7.04 19.44
N THR A 137 18.36 8.29 19.64
CA THR A 137 17.46 9.45 19.69
C THR A 137 16.66 9.61 18.42
N ILE A 138 17.31 9.61 17.25
CA ILE A 138 16.62 9.71 15.95
C ILE A 138 15.74 8.48 15.72
N GLY A 139 16.19 7.30 16.10
CA GLY A 139 15.43 6.06 15.95
C GLY A 139 14.15 6.03 16.77
N ILE A 140 14.17 6.55 18.00
CA ILE A 140 12.97 6.73 18.81
C ILE A 140 12.01 7.71 18.14
N ILE A 141 12.50 8.86 17.67
CA ILE A 141 11.68 9.85 16.97
C ILE A 141 11.02 9.21 15.73
N TYR A 142 11.80 8.51 14.91
CA TYR A 142 11.31 7.85 13.69
C TYR A 142 10.32 6.74 14.00
N PHE A 143 10.58 5.94 15.04
CA PHE A 143 9.66 4.92 15.50
C PHE A 143 8.28 5.52 15.78
N PHE A 144 8.20 6.62 16.55
CA PHE A 144 6.92 7.28 16.81
C PHE A 144 6.31 7.94 15.56
N LEU A 145 7.12 8.63 14.76
CA LEU A 145 6.67 9.31 13.55
C LEU A 145 6.03 8.34 12.54
N PHE A 146 6.66 7.18 12.33
CA PHE A 146 6.16 6.15 11.43
C PHE A 146 5.03 5.34 12.06
N LYS A 147 5.12 4.99 13.36
CA LYS A 147 4.10 4.16 14.02
C LYS A 147 2.73 4.83 14.11
N VAL A 148 2.71 6.15 14.30
CA VAL A 148 1.48 6.96 14.30
C VAL A 148 1.08 7.40 12.88
N SER A 149 1.87 7.03 11.86
CA SER A 149 1.72 7.47 10.47
C SER A 149 1.65 8.99 10.33
N LEU A 150 2.39 9.72 11.15
CA LEU A 150 2.34 11.18 11.18
C LEU A 150 2.88 11.78 9.87
N LEU A 151 3.96 11.19 9.33
CA LEU A 151 4.50 11.58 8.04
C LEU A 151 3.50 11.35 6.90
N ARG A 152 2.79 10.22 6.93
CA ARG A 152 1.74 9.95 5.94
C ARG A 152 0.66 11.03 5.97
N ARG A 153 0.15 11.36 7.15
CA ARG A 153 -0.85 12.44 7.32
C ARG A 153 -0.34 13.79 6.84
N LEU A 154 0.95 14.07 7.04
CA LEU A 154 1.59 15.28 6.52
C LEU A 154 1.55 15.30 4.98
N TRP A 155 1.90 14.19 4.33
CA TRP A 155 1.84 14.08 2.87
C TRP A 155 0.40 14.15 2.34
N ASP A 156 -0.55 13.49 3.01
CA ASP A 156 -1.98 13.57 2.65
C ASP A 156 -2.46 15.03 2.66
N LYS A 157 -2.05 15.81 3.68
CA LYS A 157 -2.39 17.24 3.79
C LYS A 157 -1.71 18.10 2.71
N ILE A 158 -0.48 17.76 2.32
CA ILE A 158 0.24 18.48 1.25
C ILE A 158 -0.38 18.17 -0.11
N ASP A 159 -0.80 16.93 -0.33
CA ASP A 159 -1.41 16.52 -1.60
C ASP A 159 -2.86 17.02 -1.72
N SER A 160 -3.62 17.10 -0.63
CA SER A 160 -4.97 17.70 -0.66
C SER A 160 -4.96 19.19 -0.95
N ALA A 161 -3.86 19.89 -0.65
CA ALA A 161 -3.67 21.30 -0.99
C ALA A 161 -3.32 21.54 -2.47
N LYS A 162 -2.96 20.49 -3.22
CA LYS A 162 -2.69 20.61 -4.67
C LYS A 162 -3.99 20.42 -5.42
N GLU A 163 -4.57 21.52 -5.91
CA GLU A 163 -5.73 21.49 -6.79
C GLU A 163 -5.42 20.65 -8.04
N GLY A 164 -6.13 19.54 -8.20
CA GLY A 164 -6.02 18.67 -9.36
C GLY A 164 -6.87 17.42 -9.20
N ASP A 165 -7.41 16.92 -10.31
CA ASP A 165 -8.30 15.75 -10.42
C ASP A 165 -7.56 14.42 -10.20
N LYS A 166 -6.76 14.34 -9.14
CA LYS A 166 -5.93 13.19 -8.81
C LYS A 166 -6.61 12.35 -7.75
N LEU A 167 -6.87 11.10 -8.09
CA LEU A 167 -7.34 10.08 -7.15
C LEU A 167 -6.51 10.09 -5.85
N PRO A 168 -7.17 10.08 -4.68
CA PRO A 168 -6.50 9.94 -3.38
C PRO A 168 -5.58 8.73 -3.36
N LEU A 169 -4.52 8.77 -2.54
CA LEU A 169 -3.52 7.69 -2.50
C LEU A 169 -4.14 6.33 -2.22
N ASN A 170 -5.06 6.26 -1.25
CA ASN A 170 -5.71 5.03 -0.85
C ASN A 170 -6.48 4.42 -2.03
N ASP A 171 -7.23 5.25 -2.77
CA ASP A 171 -7.98 4.81 -3.95
C ASP A 171 -7.06 4.43 -5.11
N ARG A 172 -5.92 5.11 -5.31
CA ARG A 172 -4.91 4.71 -6.31
C ARG A 172 -4.33 3.33 -6.01
N VAL A 173 -3.99 3.06 -4.75
CA VAL A 173 -3.47 1.76 -4.34
C VAL A 173 -4.56 0.69 -4.49
N LEU A 174 -5.79 0.96 -4.03
CA LEU A 174 -6.91 0.03 -4.18
C LEU A 174 -7.19 -0.27 -5.65
N LYS A 175 -7.28 0.76 -6.52
CA LYS A 175 -7.46 0.59 -7.97
C LYS A 175 -6.39 -0.36 -8.53
N MET A 176 -5.13 -0.18 -8.14
CA MET A 176 -4.07 -1.06 -8.62
C MET A 176 -4.22 -2.50 -8.09
N ILE A 177 -4.61 -2.68 -6.82
CA ILE A 177 -4.92 -4.01 -6.27
C ILE A 177 -6.02 -4.68 -7.10
N LEU A 178 -7.12 -3.97 -7.35
CA LEU A 178 -8.23 -4.49 -8.16
C LEU A 178 -7.75 -4.91 -9.55
N VAL A 179 -6.99 -4.06 -10.24
CA VAL A 179 -6.43 -4.37 -11.57
C VAL A 179 -5.51 -5.60 -11.54
N ARG A 180 -4.62 -5.71 -10.54
CA ARG A 180 -3.71 -6.86 -10.43
C ARG A 180 -4.47 -8.16 -10.18
N TYR A 181 -5.47 -8.15 -9.32
CA TYR A 181 -6.30 -9.33 -9.05
C TYR A 181 -7.24 -9.68 -10.20
N ALA A 182 -7.78 -8.66 -10.88
CA ALA A 182 -8.55 -8.82 -12.12
C ALA A 182 -7.72 -9.58 -13.18
N VAL A 183 -6.47 -9.15 -13.40
CA VAL A 183 -5.54 -9.84 -14.31
C VAL A 183 -5.20 -11.26 -13.83
N TYR A 184 -5.00 -11.45 -12.53
CA TYR A 184 -4.67 -12.77 -11.96
C TYR A 184 -5.81 -13.79 -12.12
N GLU A 185 -7.06 -13.35 -12.04
CA GLU A 185 -8.26 -14.20 -12.20
C GLU A 185 -8.78 -14.24 -13.64
N ASP A 186 -8.09 -13.60 -14.60
CA ASP A 186 -8.52 -13.45 -16.00
C ASP A 186 -9.91 -12.79 -16.16
N ILE A 187 -10.20 -11.82 -15.29
CA ILE A 187 -11.44 -11.04 -15.28
C ILE A 187 -11.09 -9.61 -15.74
N PRO A 188 -11.32 -9.23 -17.01
CA PRO A 188 -10.92 -7.91 -17.48
C PRO A 188 -11.79 -6.81 -16.84
N PRO A 189 -11.20 -5.73 -16.32
CA PRO A 189 -11.93 -4.51 -15.97
C PRO A 189 -12.75 -4.01 -17.16
N VAL A 190 -13.89 -3.36 -16.91
CA VAL A 190 -14.85 -2.96 -17.97
C VAL A 190 -14.18 -2.14 -19.08
N GLU A 191 -13.27 -1.23 -18.72
CA GLU A 191 -12.53 -0.40 -19.66
C GLU A 191 -11.55 -1.21 -20.52
N ILE A 192 -10.88 -2.22 -19.96
CA ILE A 192 -9.95 -3.09 -20.68
C ILE A 192 -10.72 -4.01 -21.61
N LYS A 193 -11.88 -4.53 -21.18
CA LYS A 193 -12.76 -5.33 -22.03
C LYS A 193 -13.18 -4.57 -23.30
N LYS A 194 -13.54 -3.29 -23.17
CA LYS A 194 -13.88 -2.43 -24.32
C LYS A 194 -12.71 -2.27 -25.30
N LEU A 195 -11.49 -2.08 -24.79
CA LEU A 195 -10.29 -1.96 -25.64
C LEU A 195 -9.95 -3.29 -26.32
N ASP A 196 -10.01 -4.41 -25.61
CA ASP A 196 -9.77 -5.76 -26.15
C ASP A 196 -10.76 -6.08 -27.28
N ASP A 197 -12.04 -5.76 -27.08
CA ASP A 197 -13.08 -5.95 -28.10
C ASP A 197 -12.82 -5.09 -29.34
N GLN A 198 -12.37 -3.84 -29.17
CA GLN A 198 -11.98 -2.96 -30.28
C GLN A 198 -10.76 -3.48 -31.04
N ILE A 199 -9.73 -3.95 -30.35
CA ILE A 199 -8.52 -4.52 -30.97
C ILE A 199 -8.88 -5.81 -31.73
N ARG A 200 -9.68 -6.69 -31.13
CA ARG A 200 -10.17 -7.91 -31.80
C ARG A 200 -10.94 -7.58 -33.06
N GLN A 201 -11.84 -6.59 -33.02
CA GLN A 201 -12.56 -6.14 -34.22
C GLN A 201 -11.62 -5.60 -35.29
N ALA A 202 -10.65 -4.74 -34.94
CA ALA A 202 -9.67 -4.20 -35.89
C ALA A 202 -8.84 -5.30 -36.57
N VAL A 203 -8.41 -6.32 -35.82
CA VAL A 203 -7.66 -7.47 -36.36
C VAL A 203 -8.54 -8.33 -37.28
N ILE A 204 -9.80 -8.57 -36.92
CA ILE A 204 -10.75 -9.31 -37.76
C ILE A 204 -11.00 -8.57 -39.07
N GLU A 205 -11.19 -7.24 -39.04
CA GLU A 205 -11.37 -6.42 -40.23
C GLU A 205 -10.14 -6.41 -41.15
N PHE A 206 -8.95 -6.28 -40.57
CA PHE A 206 -7.69 -6.36 -41.31
C PHE A 206 -7.52 -7.71 -42.02
N ASN A 207 -7.77 -8.82 -41.30
CA ASN A 207 -7.68 -10.16 -41.86
C ASN A 207 -8.76 -10.44 -42.92
N LYS A 208 -9.97 -9.87 -42.79
CA LYS A 208 -11.02 -9.94 -43.81
C LYS A 208 -10.65 -9.15 -45.08
N LYS A 209 -10.03 -7.97 -44.93
CA LYS A 209 -9.53 -7.17 -46.07
C LYS A 209 -8.40 -7.89 -46.82
N LYS A 210 -7.52 -8.62 -46.12
CA LYS A 210 -6.41 -9.37 -46.74
C LYS A 210 -6.85 -10.64 -47.50
N LYS A 211 -8.08 -11.11 -47.28
CA LYS A 211 -8.67 -12.29 -47.95
C LYS A 211 -9.54 -11.93 -49.18
N LYS A 212 -9.76 -10.64 -49.45
CA LYS A 212 -10.37 -10.13 -50.70
C LYS A 212 -9.27 -9.65 -51.63
#